data_AF-A0A2H0B9Q0-F1
#
_entry.id   AF-A0A2H0B9Q0-F1
#
_cell.length_a   1.000
_cell.length_b   1.000
_cell.length_c   1.000
_cell.angle_alpha   90.00
_cell.angle_beta   90.00
_cell.angle_gamma   90.00
#
_symmetry.space_group_name_H-M   'P 1'
#
loop_
_entity.id
_entity.type
_entity.pdbx_description
1 polymer ?
#
loop_
_entity_poly.entity_id
_entity_poly.type
_entity_poly.pdbx_seq_one_letter_code
_entity_poly.pdbx_strand_id
1 'polypeptide(L)'
;MIQVRIMEIKTKIEETIRSLSDPFSYSQVYHQPRYEEPMPSIDALKEMVDILREIIFPGYFGLSSIKPDTMQYYIGENTDK
;
A
#
# COMPACT_ATOMS: atom_id res chain seq x y z
N MET A 1 28.79 -9.13 -31.14
CA MET A 1 28.66 -9.54 -29.72
C MET A 1 27.53 -8.83 -28.98
N ILE A 2 27.39 -7.51 -29.03
CA ILE A 2 26.33 -6.77 -28.29
C ILE A 2 24.90 -7.16 -28.71
N GLN A 3 24.63 -7.28 -30.02
CA GLN A 3 23.29 -7.62 -30.54
C GLN A 3 22.82 -9.02 -30.13
N VAL A 4 23.72 -10.00 -30.08
CA VAL A 4 23.41 -11.38 -29.63
C VAL A 4 22.98 -11.37 -28.17
N ARG A 5 23.69 -10.61 -27.32
CA ARG A 5 23.38 -10.51 -25.89
C ARG A 5 22.07 -9.78 -25.61
N ILE A 6 21.72 -8.77 -26.41
CA ILE A 6 20.41 -8.09 -26.32
C ILE A 6 19.29 -9.07 -26.69
N MET A 7 19.48 -9.87 -27.74
CA MET A 7 18.51 -10.87 -28.19
C MET A 7 18.30 -11.97 -27.15
N GLU A 8 19.38 -12.47 -26.53
CA GLU A 8 19.31 -13.44 -25.42
C GLU A 8 18.56 -12.90 -24.20
N ILE A 9 18.81 -11.65 -23.80
CA ILE A 9 18.10 -11.02 -22.68
C ILE A 9 16.61 -10.88 -23.00
N LYS A 10 16.28 -10.46 -24.22
CA LYS A 10 14.89 -10.31 -24.65
C LYS A 10 14.14 -11.63 -24.59
N THR A 11 14.73 -12.70 -25.14
CA THR A 11 14.14 -14.04 -25.09
C THR A 11 13.93 -14.51 -23.65
N LYS A 12 14.90 -14.27 -22.77
CA LYS A 12 14.78 -14.65 -21.36
C LYS A 12 13.67 -13.89 -20.62
N ILE A 13 13.48 -12.61 -20.92
CA ILE A 13 12.37 -11.81 -20.39
C ILE A 13 11.03 -12.37 -20.88
N GLU A 14 10.91 -12.66 -22.17
CA GLU A 14 9.69 -13.24 -22.76
C GLU A 14 9.34 -14.59 -22.13
N GLU A 15 10.32 -15.45 -21.92
CA GLU A 15 10.14 -16.74 -21.23
C GLU A 15 9.72 -16.57 -19.76
N THR A 16 10.34 -15.60 -19.06
CA THR A 16 10.00 -15.30 -17.66
C THR A 16 8.56 -14.80 -17.55
N ILE A 17 8.14 -13.88 -18.43
CA ILE A 17 6.75 -13.39 -18.48
C ILE A 17 5.79 -14.55 -18.72
N ARG A 18 6.09 -15.44 -19.68
CA ARG A 18 5.25 -16.61 -19.98
C ARG A 18 5.10 -17.52 -18.77
N SER A 19 6.19 -17.80 -18.06
CA SER A 19 6.20 -18.67 -16.88
C SER A 19 5.41 -18.06 -15.72
N LEU A 20 5.63 -16.79 -15.39
CA LEU A 20 4.94 -16.09 -14.30
C LEU A 20 3.44 -15.87 -14.58
N SER A 21 3.06 -15.81 -15.85
CA SER A 21 1.68 -15.61 -16.28
C SER A 21 0.91 -16.92 -16.47
N ASP A 22 1.52 -18.08 -16.19
CA ASP A 22 0.83 -19.37 -16.23
C ASP A 22 -0.20 -19.46 -15.09
N PRO A 23 -1.51 -19.63 -15.38
CA PRO A 23 -2.54 -19.76 -14.35
C PRO A 23 -2.27 -20.86 -13.33
N PHE A 24 -1.61 -21.95 -13.73
CA PHE A 24 -1.22 -23.01 -12.79
C PHE A 24 -0.20 -22.50 -11.77
N SER A 25 0.66 -21.56 -12.14
CA SER A 25 1.69 -20.99 -11.27
C SER A 25 1.13 -20.14 -10.12
N TYR A 26 -0.03 -19.49 -10.30
CA TYR A 26 -0.60 -18.57 -9.29
C TYR A 26 -1.98 -18.99 -8.78
N SER A 27 -2.58 -20.06 -9.31
CA SER A 27 -3.91 -20.56 -8.92
C SER A 27 -4.13 -20.74 -7.41
N GLN A 28 -3.09 -21.08 -6.64
CA GLN A 28 -3.19 -21.26 -5.18
C GLN A 28 -3.25 -19.96 -4.38
N VAL A 29 -2.73 -18.86 -4.94
CA VAL A 29 -2.55 -17.57 -4.24
C VAL A 29 -3.36 -16.44 -4.86
N TYR A 30 -3.91 -16.65 -6.05
CA TYR A 30 -4.72 -15.66 -6.74
C TYR A 30 -6.11 -15.61 -6.11
N HIS A 31 -6.36 -14.51 -5.40
CA HIS A 31 -7.67 -14.15 -4.92
C HIS A 31 -8.32 -13.24 -5.96
N GLN A 32 -9.32 -13.76 -6.67
CA GLN A 32 -10.14 -12.93 -7.54
C GLN A 32 -10.94 -11.93 -6.67
N PRO A 33 -10.77 -10.61 -6.87
CA PRO A 33 -11.60 -9.63 -6.20
C PRO A 33 -13.06 -9.89 -6.55
N ARG A 34 -13.95 -9.87 -5.56
CA ARG A 34 -15.39 -9.85 -5.84
C ARG A 34 -15.72 -8.47 -6.43
N TYR A 35 -16.50 -8.45 -7.51
CA TYR A 35 -17.13 -7.23 -8.05
C TYR A 35 -16.21 -6.07 -8.47
N GLU A 36 -15.01 -6.35 -9.02
CA GLU A 36 -14.08 -5.31 -9.50
C GLU A 36 -13.67 -4.29 -8.42
N GLU A 37 -13.76 -4.68 -7.14
CA GLU A 37 -13.36 -3.81 -6.05
C GLU A 37 -11.87 -3.46 -6.16
N PRO A 38 -11.50 -2.18 -6.07
CA PRO A 38 -10.10 -1.78 -6.09
C PRO A 38 -9.39 -2.33 -4.85
N MET A 39 -8.15 -2.77 -5.03
CA MET A 39 -7.30 -3.15 -3.89
C MET A 39 -7.10 -1.93 -2.97
N PRO A 40 -7.16 -2.10 -1.64
CA PRO A 40 -6.92 -1.01 -0.73
C PRO A 40 -5.48 -0.51 -0.87
N SER A 41 -5.31 0.81 -0.87
CA SER A 41 -3.98 1.42 -0.89
C SER A 41 -3.29 1.18 0.44
N ILE A 42 -2.11 0.56 0.41
CA ILE A 42 -1.27 0.36 1.60
C ILE A 42 -0.90 1.70 2.22
N ASP A 43 -0.62 2.71 1.40
CA ASP A 43 -0.28 4.05 1.87
C ASP A 43 -1.46 4.72 2.57
N ALA A 44 -2.67 4.58 2.02
CA ALA A 44 -3.89 5.11 2.66
C ALA A 44 -4.20 4.38 3.97
N LEU A 45 -4.03 3.06 4.02
CA LEU A 45 -4.19 2.29 5.26
C LEU A 45 -3.18 2.74 6.32
N LYS A 46 -1.95 3.02 5.93
CA LYS A 46 -0.92 3.52 6.84
C LYS A 46 -1.29 4.89 7.40
N GLU A 47 -1.73 5.80 6.54
CA GLU A 47 -2.23 7.12 6.93
C GLU A 47 -3.39 7.03 7.91
N MET A 48 -4.39 6.17 7.65
CA MET A 48 -5.50 5.93 8.58
C MET A 48 -5.00 5.46 9.95
N VAL A 49 -4.04 4.54 9.99
CA VAL A 49 -3.49 4.07 11.27
C VAL A 49 -2.70 5.17 11.98
N ASP A 50 -2.00 6.03 11.24
CA ASP A 50 -1.28 7.17 11.82
C ASP A 50 -2.25 8.20 12.42
N ILE A 51 -3.35 8.51 11.74
CA ILE A 51 -4.44 9.36 12.26
C ILE A 51 -5.02 8.75 13.55
N LEU A 52 -5.31 7.45 13.56
CA LEU A 52 -5.84 6.77 14.75
C LEU A 52 -4.87 6.85 15.93
N ARG A 53 -3.55 6.74 15.68
CA ARG A 53 -2.54 6.90 16.73
C ARG A 53 -2.55 8.29 17.33
N GLU A 54 -2.71 9.33 16.50
CA GLU A 54 -2.81 10.72 16.98
C GLU A 54 -4.07 10.96 17.81
N ILE A 55 -5.20 10.34 17.46
CA ILE A 55 -6.47 10.46 18.21
C ILE A 55 -6.43 9.68 19.53
N ILE A 56 -5.90 8.45 19.53
CA ILE A 56 -5.90 7.58 20.72
C ILE A 56 -4.83 8.00 21.73
N PHE A 57 -3.68 8.51 21.26
CA PHE A 57 -2.58 8.96 22.11
C PHE A 57 -2.15 10.39 21.77
N PRO A 58 -3.03 11.38 21.99
CA PRO A 58 -2.74 12.77 21.69
C PRO A 58 -1.56 13.26 22.54
N GLY A 59 -0.60 13.93 21.90
CA GLY A 59 0.61 14.43 22.55
C GLY A 59 1.78 13.44 22.54
N TYR A 60 1.52 12.16 22.26
CA TYR A 60 2.54 11.15 22.01
C TYR A 60 2.77 10.94 20.50
N PHE A 61 1.69 10.87 19.73
CA PHE A 61 1.72 10.90 18.26
C PHE A 61 1.13 12.22 17.75
N GLY A 62 1.65 12.70 16.62
CA GLY A 62 1.25 13.97 16.02
C GLY A 62 1.85 15.17 16.75
N LEU A 63 1.02 16.15 17.12
CA LEU A 63 1.48 17.36 17.79
C LEU A 63 1.89 17.07 19.25
N SER A 64 3.12 17.41 19.61
CA SER A 64 3.67 17.20 20.96
C SER A 64 3.20 18.25 21.99
N SER A 65 2.64 19.37 21.54
CA SER A 65 2.21 20.48 22.42
C SER A 65 0.70 20.71 22.35
N ILE A 66 -0.06 19.69 22.73
CA ILE A 66 -1.51 19.79 22.85
C ILE A 66 -1.84 20.28 24.26
N LYS A 67 -2.63 21.36 24.34
CA LYS A 67 -3.16 21.86 25.61
C LYS A 67 -4.54 21.23 25.88
N PRO A 68 -4.93 21.03 27.16
CA PRO A 68 -6.26 20.54 27.49
C PRO A 68 -7.38 21.35 26.81
N ASP A 69 -7.24 22.68 26.77
CA ASP A 69 -8.25 23.60 26.19
C ASP A 69 -8.39 23.47 24.66
N THR A 70 -7.40 22.89 23.97
CA THR A 70 -7.40 22.72 22.52
C THR A 70 -7.63 21.27 22.09
N MET A 71 -7.74 20.33 23.05
CA MET A 71 -7.83 18.89 22.79
C MET A 71 -9.02 18.52 21.90
N GLN A 72 -10.18 19.15 22.12
CA GLN A 72 -11.38 18.89 21.34
C GLN A 72 -11.21 19.26 19.86
N TYR A 73 -10.57 20.40 19.58
CA TYR A 73 -10.31 20.84 18.21
C TYR A 73 -9.33 19.91 17.50
N TYR A 74 -8.27 19.49 18.20
CA TYR A 74 -7.27 18.56 17.66
C TYR A 74 -7.87 17.21 17.28
N ILE A 75 -8.66 16.62 18.19
CA ILE A 75 -9.34 15.34 17.93
C ILE A 75 -10.36 15.51 16.79
N GLY A 76 -11.11 16.61 16.78
CA GLY A 76 -12.08 16.92 15.73
C GLY A 76 -11.44 17.02 14.35
N GLU A 77 -10.35 17.77 14.22
CA GLU A 77 -9.60 17.90 12.96
C GLU A 77 -9.11 16.54 12.46
N ASN A 78 -8.51 15.73 13.33
CA ASN A 78 -7.98 14.42 12.93
C ASN A 78 -9.08 13.40 12.60
N THR A 79 -10.31 13.59 13.08
CA THR A 79 -11.43 12.68 12.77
C THR A 79 -12.04 12.96 11.39
N ASP A 80 -11.88 14.18 10.87
CA ASP A 80 -12.45 14.62 9.59
C ASP A 80 -11.49 14.41 8.39
N LYS A 81 -10.24 14.04 8.65
CA LYS A 81 -9.23 13.70 7.64
C LYS A 81 -9.54 12.37 6.96
#